data_AF-A0A1V4TC03-F1
#
_entry.id   AF-A0A1V4TC03-F1
#
_cell.length_a   1.000
_cell.length_b   1.000
_cell.length_c   1.000
_cell.angle_alpha   90.00
_cell.angle_beta   90.00
_cell.angle_gamma   90.00
#
_symmetry.space_group_name_H-M   'P 1'
#
loop_
_entity.id
_entity.type
_entity.pdbx_description
1 polymer ?
#
loop_
_entity_poly.entity_id
_entity_poly.type
_entity_poly.pdbx_seq_one_letter_code
_entity_poly.pdbx_strand_id
1 'polypeptide(L)'
;MKQKIGLTVVLLVLIALIGSAGYLLANQNSTGIKVETNGTKVTIQSSSWWEVPSAMLDEMKVKALEDVEDPDSNVESIKTDMQNIASKYNYTVQVKIVSQFGEDQLPMPATVKGTSMVPTLADGQSIVVLKTSDFKVGDIVVAHHPEYNLIVKRVGQINGSEVYLESDNKNIEVESQTRYVNGVKQVVTITKTPLNTWVPKSYVIGVVEEY
;
A
#
# COMPACT_ATOMS: atom_id res chain seq x y z
N MET A 1 -26.36 54.76 33.10
CA MET A 1 -26.21 54.09 31.78
C MET A 1 -24.80 53.58 31.50
N LYS A 2 -23.72 54.35 31.76
CA LYS A 2 -22.33 53.93 31.46
C LYS A 2 -21.85 52.65 32.18
N GLN A 3 -22.24 52.41 33.43
CA GLN A 3 -21.85 51.21 34.19
C GLN A 3 -22.49 49.90 33.68
N LYS A 4 -23.74 49.95 33.20
CA LYS A 4 -24.43 48.75 32.68
C LYS A 4 -23.83 48.31 31.34
N ILE A 5 -23.40 49.25 30.49
CA ILE A 5 -22.77 48.97 29.19
C ILE A 5 -21.39 48.34 29.39
N GLY A 6 -20.58 48.83 30.34
CA GLY A 6 -19.27 48.25 30.65
C GLY A 6 -19.37 46.80 31.16
N LEU A 7 -20.37 46.51 31.99
CA LEU A 7 -20.60 45.15 32.51
C LEU A 7 -20.98 44.16 31.40
N THR A 8 -21.82 44.59 30.44
CA THR A 8 -22.24 43.73 29.31
C THR A 8 -21.09 43.43 28.36
N VAL A 9 -20.22 44.41 28.10
CA VAL A 9 -19.03 44.22 27.24
C VAL A 9 -18.01 43.27 27.89
N VAL A 10 -17.78 43.41 29.20
CA VAL A 10 -16.89 42.49 29.94
C VAL A 10 -17.43 41.05 29.94
N LEU A 11 -18.74 40.88 30.09
CA LEU A 11 -19.37 39.56 30.06
C LEU A 11 -19.28 38.90 28.69
N LEU A 12 -19.46 39.67 27.60
CA LEU A 12 -19.30 39.16 26.24
C LEU A 12 -17.85 38.77 25.91
N VAL A 13 -16.87 39.54 26.40
CA VAL A 13 -15.44 39.21 26.25
C VAL A 13 -15.10 37.94 27.03
N LEU A 14 -15.64 37.75 28.24
CA LEU A 14 -15.45 36.53 29.03
C LEU A 14 -16.07 35.31 28.36
N ILE A 15 -17.28 35.42 27.79
CA ILE A 15 -17.92 34.31 27.06
C ILE A 15 -17.12 33.97 25.79
N ALA A 16 -16.63 34.98 25.07
CA ALA A 16 -15.77 34.77 23.90
C ALA A 16 -14.45 34.10 24.27
N LEU A 17 -13.82 34.48 25.40
CA LEU A 17 -12.58 33.86 25.91
C LEU A 17 -12.79 32.42 26.37
N ILE A 18 -13.91 32.13 27.05
CA ILE A 18 -14.25 30.76 27.48
C ILE A 18 -14.60 29.88 26.27
N GLY A 19 -15.34 30.40 25.29
CA GLY A 19 -15.68 29.68 24.07
C GLY A 19 -14.45 29.38 23.20
N SER A 20 -13.52 30.34 23.08
CA SER A 20 -12.25 30.14 22.37
C SER A 20 -11.30 29.21 23.12
N ALA A 21 -11.24 29.28 24.46
CA ALA A 21 -10.48 28.30 25.25
C ALA A 21 -11.05 26.88 25.11
N GLY A 22 -12.37 26.71 25.12
CA GLY A 22 -13.03 25.42 24.90
C GLY A 22 -12.78 24.85 23.50
N TYR A 23 -12.80 25.70 22.47
CA TYR A 23 -12.45 25.31 21.10
C TYR A 23 -10.96 24.94 20.97
N LEU A 24 -10.06 25.68 21.59
CA LEU A 24 -8.62 25.38 21.59
C LEU A 24 -8.33 24.06 22.32
N LEU A 25 -8.95 23.82 23.47
CA LEU A 25 -8.80 22.56 24.23
C LEU A 25 -9.39 21.37 23.48
N ALA A 26 -10.53 21.53 22.79
CA ALA A 26 -11.13 20.48 21.98
C ALA A 26 -10.27 20.08 20.76
N ASN A 27 -9.44 21.01 20.25
CA ASN A 27 -8.62 20.79 19.06
C ASN A 27 -7.13 20.50 19.35
N GLN A 28 -6.72 20.42 20.63
CA GLN A 28 -5.33 20.13 21.00
C GLN A 28 -4.84 18.78 20.48
N ASN A 29 -5.74 17.79 20.39
CA ASN A 29 -5.39 16.43 19.98
C ASN A 29 -5.82 16.12 18.53
N SER A 30 -6.08 17.14 17.72
CA SER A 30 -6.32 16.98 16.28
C SER A 30 -5.08 17.39 15.49
N THR A 31 -4.56 16.50 14.63
CA THR A 31 -3.39 16.79 13.80
C THR A 31 -3.46 16.15 12.42
N GLY A 32 -2.80 16.77 11.44
CA GLY A 32 -2.52 16.15 10.16
C GLY A 32 -1.31 15.22 10.26
N ILE A 33 -1.43 14.02 9.72
CA ILE A 33 -0.34 13.05 9.57
C ILE A 33 -0.08 12.87 8.07
N LYS A 34 1.16 13.11 7.67
CA LYS A 34 1.65 12.81 6.33
C LYS A 34 2.51 11.55 6.38
N VAL A 35 2.08 10.52 5.67
CA VAL A 35 2.85 9.30 5.41
C VAL A 35 3.53 9.47 4.07
N GLU A 36 4.86 9.58 4.08
CA GLU A 36 5.67 9.64 2.86
C GLU A 36 6.36 8.29 2.65
N THR A 37 6.26 7.75 1.43
CA THR A 37 6.89 6.48 1.09
C THR A 37 7.37 6.41 -0.36
N ASN A 38 8.38 5.59 -0.62
CA ASN A 38 8.78 5.20 -1.97
C ASN A 38 8.62 3.68 -2.21
N GLY A 39 7.92 2.98 -1.30
CA GLY A 39 7.78 1.53 -1.29
C GLY A 39 8.78 0.84 -0.35
N THR A 40 10.03 1.29 -0.28
CA THR A 40 11.08 0.64 0.56
C THR A 40 11.37 1.38 1.85
N LYS A 41 10.89 2.61 1.97
CA LYS A 41 11.06 3.47 3.13
C LYS A 41 9.77 4.21 3.44
N VAL A 42 9.51 4.42 4.72
CA VAL A 42 8.41 5.24 5.21
C VAL A 42 8.93 6.33 6.15
N THR A 43 8.37 7.53 6.04
CA THR A 43 8.53 8.63 6.99
C THR A 43 7.18 9.20 7.38
N ILE A 44 7.02 9.50 8.67
CA ILE A 44 5.79 10.07 9.24
C ILE A 44 6.08 11.51 9.66
N GLN A 45 5.27 12.45 9.20
CA GLN A 45 5.34 13.86 9.59
C GLN A 45 4.01 14.30 10.20
N SER A 46 4.07 15.05 11.29
CA SER A 46 2.91 15.67 11.91
C SER A 46 2.87 17.16 11.57
N SER A 47 1.69 17.68 11.24
CA SER A 47 1.46 19.12 11.04
C SER A 47 0.96 19.82 12.32
N SER A 48 1.02 19.15 13.47
CA SER A 48 0.54 19.68 14.74
C SER A 48 1.34 20.91 15.19
N TRP A 49 0.65 21.88 15.78
CA TRP A 49 1.29 22.96 16.54
C TRP A 49 1.69 22.53 17.96
N TRP A 50 1.16 21.40 18.43
CA TRP A 50 1.44 20.83 19.75
C TRP A 50 2.34 19.60 19.63
N GLU A 51 3.05 19.28 20.71
CA GLU A 51 3.90 18.09 20.78
C GLU A 51 3.07 16.82 20.59
N VAL A 52 3.44 16.03 19.57
CA VAL A 52 2.83 14.73 19.30
C VAL A 52 3.72 13.65 19.91
N PRO A 53 3.16 12.66 20.65
CA PRO A 53 3.96 11.60 21.26
C PRO A 53 4.81 10.87 20.23
N SER A 54 6.13 10.81 20.46
CA SER A 54 7.06 10.11 19.54
C SER A 54 6.71 8.63 19.39
N ALA A 55 6.29 7.97 20.47
CA ALA A 55 5.85 6.58 20.45
C ALA A 55 4.69 6.32 19.47
N MET A 56 3.76 7.29 19.34
CA MET A 56 2.68 7.20 18.35
C MET A 56 3.23 7.26 16.92
N LEU A 57 4.16 8.18 16.65
CA LEU A 57 4.75 8.34 15.33
C LEU A 57 5.63 7.15 14.94
N ASP A 58 6.34 6.56 15.91
CA ASP A 58 7.15 5.35 15.70
C ASP A 58 6.26 4.13 15.41
N GLU A 59 5.17 3.95 16.17
CA GLU A 59 4.18 2.90 15.91
C GLU A 59 3.53 3.06 14.53
N MET A 60 3.15 4.29 14.15
CA MET A 60 2.64 4.62 12.82
C MET A 60 3.64 4.29 11.72
N LYS A 61 4.92 4.61 11.92
CA LYS A 61 5.97 4.37 10.92
C LYS A 61 6.18 2.87 10.68
N VAL A 62 6.22 2.08 11.75
CA VAL A 62 6.37 0.62 11.65
C VAL A 62 5.17 0.03 10.92
N LYS A 63 3.96 0.37 11.36
CA LYS A 63 2.73 -0.15 10.75
C LYS A 63 2.57 0.26 9.30
N ALA A 64 2.84 1.52 8.96
CA ALA A 64 2.77 1.99 7.58
C ALA A 64 3.80 1.32 6.67
N LEU A 65 4.98 0.92 7.18
CA LEU A 65 5.95 0.13 6.41
C LEU A 65 5.42 -1.28 6.14
N GLU A 66 4.87 -1.94 7.16
CA GLU A 66 4.23 -3.26 7.01
C GLU A 66 3.11 -3.20 5.96
N ASP A 67 2.25 -2.19 6.03
CA ASP A 67 1.16 -2.05 5.08
C ASP A 67 1.67 -1.75 3.66
N VAL A 68 2.68 -0.91 3.50
CA VAL A 68 3.28 -0.63 2.19
C VAL A 68 3.74 -1.93 1.51
N GLU A 69 4.36 -2.84 2.26
CA GLU A 69 4.84 -4.14 1.79
C GLU A 69 3.75 -5.21 1.64
N ASP A 70 2.61 -5.06 2.33
CA ASP A 70 1.51 -6.02 2.32
C ASP A 70 0.69 -5.94 1.01
N PRO A 71 0.64 -6.99 0.18
CA PRO A 71 -0.13 -6.99 -1.08
C PRO A 71 -1.62 -6.74 -0.90
N ASP A 72 -2.19 -7.04 0.27
CA ASP A 72 -3.64 -6.92 0.54
C ASP A 72 -4.02 -5.52 1.08
N SER A 73 -3.05 -4.69 1.42
CA SER A 73 -3.30 -3.34 1.92
C SER A 73 -3.60 -2.34 0.80
N ASN A 74 -4.26 -1.24 1.17
CA ASN A 74 -4.53 -0.12 0.29
C ASN A 74 -4.48 1.21 1.07
N VAL A 75 -4.65 2.31 0.34
CA VAL A 75 -4.67 3.67 0.90
C VAL A 75 -5.63 3.79 2.08
N GLU A 76 -6.83 3.22 1.98
CA GLU A 76 -7.86 3.35 3.02
C GLU A 76 -7.56 2.48 4.24
N SER A 77 -6.98 1.28 4.06
CA SER A 77 -6.54 0.47 5.21
C SER A 77 -5.41 1.15 5.98
N ILE A 78 -4.44 1.75 5.28
CA ILE A 78 -3.36 2.53 5.93
C ILE A 78 -3.93 3.72 6.69
N LYS A 79 -4.83 4.50 6.08
CA LYS A 79 -5.48 5.64 6.76
C LYS A 79 -6.21 5.17 8.02
N THR A 80 -6.91 4.04 7.94
CA THR A 80 -7.61 3.43 9.08
C THR A 80 -6.63 3.01 10.17
N ASP A 81 -5.52 2.37 9.83
CA ASP A 81 -4.51 1.94 10.80
C ASP A 81 -3.84 3.14 11.49
N MET A 82 -3.53 4.21 10.75
CA MET A 82 -3.02 5.45 11.34
C MET A 82 -4.04 6.08 12.30
N GLN A 83 -5.33 6.10 11.95
CA GLN A 83 -6.40 6.60 12.82
C GLN A 83 -6.58 5.73 14.08
N ASN A 84 -6.50 4.42 13.94
CA ASN A 84 -6.58 3.47 15.05
C ASN A 84 -5.40 3.65 16.01
N ILE A 85 -4.17 3.78 15.48
CA ILE A 85 -2.99 4.06 16.29
C ILE A 85 -3.16 5.38 17.02
N ALA A 86 -3.51 6.47 16.31
CA ALA A 86 -3.71 7.79 16.93
C ALA A 86 -4.73 7.76 18.08
N SER A 87 -5.82 7.01 17.90
CA SER A 87 -6.87 6.89 18.92
C SER A 87 -6.37 6.27 20.22
N LYS A 88 -5.39 5.36 20.19
CA LYS A 88 -4.74 4.79 21.40
C LYS A 88 -4.04 5.86 22.24
N TYR A 89 -3.62 6.95 21.60
CA TYR A 89 -2.94 8.09 22.23
C TYR A 89 -3.90 9.28 22.46
N ASN A 90 -5.21 9.09 22.29
CA ASN A 90 -6.24 10.13 22.37
C ASN A 90 -6.14 11.23 21.31
N TYR A 91 -5.60 10.90 20.12
CA TYR A 91 -5.51 11.79 18.97
C TYR A 91 -6.54 11.44 17.89
N THR A 92 -7.04 12.47 17.20
CA THR A 92 -7.79 12.35 15.95
C THR A 92 -6.93 12.86 14.81
N VAL A 93 -6.70 12.05 13.77
CA VAL A 93 -5.77 12.39 12.69
C VAL A 93 -6.43 12.46 11.32
N GLN A 94 -6.04 13.46 10.54
CA GLN A 94 -6.28 13.51 9.10
C GLN A 94 -5.04 12.99 8.39
N VAL A 95 -5.17 11.89 7.65
CA VAL A 95 -4.03 11.16 7.10
C VAL A 95 -3.92 11.43 5.60
N LYS A 96 -2.72 11.81 5.16
CA LYS A 96 -2.37 11.99 3.75
C LYS A 96 -1.21 11.07 3.40
N ILE A 97 -1.36 10.29 2.34
CA ILE A 97 -0.30 9.41 1.85
C ILE A 97 0.30 10.05 0.60
N VAL A 98 1.63 10.11 0.54
CA VAL A 98 2.36 10.69 -0.60
C VAL A 98 3.50 9.76 -0.98
N SER A 99 3.63 9.50 -2.27
CA SER A 99 4.74 8.75 -2.84
C SER A 99 5.37 9.45 -4.03
N GLN A 100 6.37 8.81 -4.65
CA GLN A 100 6.97 9.28 -5.90
C GLN A 100 5.95 9.35 -7.05
N PHE A 101 4.83 8.61 -6.94
CA PHE A 101 3.76 8.58 -7.94
C PHE A 101 2.65 9.60 -7.67
N GLY A 102 2.65 10.27 -6.52
CA GLY A 102 1.69 11.32 -6.19
C GLY A 102 0.98 11.11 -4.86
N GLU A 103 -0.13 11.83 -4.68
CA GLU A 103 -0.98 11.74 -3.49
C GLU A 103 -1.91 10.53 -3.58
N ASP A 104 -2.08 9.82 -2.47
CA ASP A 104 -2.88 8.60 -2.38
C ASP A 104 -2.49 7.55 -3.45
N GLN A 105 -1.20 7.52 -3.80
CA GLN A 105 -0.59 6.50 -4.65
C GLN A 105 0.34 5.63 -3.81
N LEU A 106 0.09 4.33 -3.76
CA LEU A 106 0.76 3.41 -2.85
C LEU A 106 1.73 2.48 -3.60
N PRO A 107 3.04 2.78 -3.59
CA PRO A 107 4.05 1.88 -4.14
C PRO A 107 4.25 0.66 -3.25
N MET A 108 4.57 -0.49 -3.86
CA MET A 108 4.93 -1.74 -3.20
C MET A 108 6.17 -2.33 -3.87
N PRO A 109 7.27 -2.54 -3.15
CA PRO A 109 8.45 -3.18 -3.71
C PRO A 109 8.19 -4.68 -3.87
N ALA A 110 8.72 -5.27 -4.94
CA ALA A 110 8.71 -6.72 -5.13
C ALA A 110 9.99 -7.19 -5.84
N THR A 111 10.28 -8.48 -5.73
CA THR A 111 11.39 -9.13 -6.44
C THR A 111 10.82 -10.20 -7.36
N VAL A 112 11.16 -10.11 -8.64
CA VAL A 112 10.74 -11.08 -9.65
C VAL A 112 11.36 -12.44 -9.36
N LYS A 113 10.54 -13.50 -9.43
CA LYS A 113 10.98 -14.88 -9.25
C LYS A 113 10.60 -15.73 -10.47
N GLY A 114 11.60 -16.39 -11.03
CA GLY A 114 11.50 -17.26 -12.20
C GLY A 114 11.63 -16.53 -13.53
N THR A 115 11.62 -17.30 -14.61
CA THR A 115 11.93 -16.84 -15.97
C THR A 115 10.68 -16.51 -16.81
N SER A 116 9.48 -16.57 -16.22
CA SER A 116 8.21 -16.44 -16.96
C SER A 116 8.02 -15.09 -17.66
N MET A 117 8.73 -14.05 -17.22
CA MET A 117 8.64 -12.70 -17.79
C MET A 117 9.86 -12.31 -18.64
N VAL A 118 10.80 -13.23 -18.89
CA VAL A 118 11.94 -12.98 -19.79
C VAL A 118 11.43 -12.82 -21.24
N PRO A 119 11.92 -11.84 -22.02
CA PRO A 119 13.07 -10.98 -21.75
C PRO A 119 12.76 -9.69 -20.99
N THR A 120 11.49 -9.40 -20.70
CA THR A 120 11.07 -8.13 -20.11
C THR A 120 11.54 -7.96 -18.66
N LEU A 121 11.36 -8.99 -17.84
CA LEU A 121 11.81 -9.02 -16.45
C LEU A 121 12.67 -10.26 -16.19
N ALA A 122 13.84 -10.04 -15.60
CA ALA A 122 14.79 -11.08 -15.21
C ALA A 122 14.46 -11.64 -13.82
N ASP A 123 14.84 -12.90 -13.60
CA ASP A 123 14.81 -13.50 -12.26
C ASP A 123 15.70 -12.70 -11.30
N GLY A 124 15.19 -12.40 -10.10
CA GLY A 124 15.86 -11.59 -9.09
C GLY A 124 15.80 -10.07 -9.31
N GLN A 125 15.17 -9.59 -10.38
CA GLN A 125 15.01 -8.16 -10.64
C GLN A 125 14.07 -7.52 -9.61
N SER A 126 14.50 -6.40 -9.03
CA SER A 126 13.64 -5.56 -8.19
C SER A 126 12.71 -4.74 -9.06
N ILE A 127 11.44 -4.67 -8.64
CA ILE A 127 10.39 -3.89 -9.31
C ILE A 127 9.60 -3.09 -8.28
N VAL A 128 8.96 -2.00 -8.73
CA VAL A 128 8.00 -1.24 -7.92
C VAL A 128 6.62 -1.36 -8.55
N VAL A 129 5.67 -1.85 -7.76
CA VAL A 129 4.26 -2.01 -8.13
C VAL A 129 3.48 -0.84 -7.55
N LEU A 130 2.81 -0.07 -8.39
CA LEU A 130 1.82 0.90 -7.93
C LEU A 130 0.50 0.16 -7.67
N LYS A 131 0.07 0.09 -6.41
CA LYS A 131 -1.21 -0.54 -6.04
C LYS A 131 -2.36 0.27 -6.61
N THR A 132 -3.06 -0.30 -7.57
CA THR A 132 -4.15 0.36 -8.30
C THR A 132 -5.06 -0.67 -8.97
N SER A 133 -6.33 -0.32 -9.11
CA SER A 133 -7.29 -1.08 -9.92
C SER A 133 -7.39 -0.57 -11.36
N ASP A 134 -6.69 0.52 -11.67
CA ASP A 134 -6.60 1.10 -13.02
C ASP A 134 -5.42 0.50 -13.78
N PHE A 135 -5.73 -0.46 -14.66
CA PHE A 135 -4.76 -1.13 -15.54
C PHE A 135 -5.43 -1.44 -16.88
N LYS A 136 -4.61 -1.54 -17.93
CA LYS A 136 -5.03 -1.80 -19.31
C LYS A 136 -4.25 -2.95 -19.94
N VAL A 137 -4.77 -3.41 -21.08
CA VAL A 137 -4.06 -4.38 -21.94
C VAL A 137 -2.68 -3.86 -22.29
N GLY A 138 -1.67 -4.72 -22.14
CA GLY A 138 -0.27 -4.42 -22.34
C GLY A 138 0.49 -4.09 -21.04
N ASP A 139 -0.18 -3.65 -19.98
CA ASP A 139 0.47 -3.38 -18.69
C ASP A 139 1.04 -4.67 -18.09
N ILE A 140 2.11 -4.53 -17.29
CA ILE A 140 2.63 -5.62 -16.47
C ILE A 140 2.04 -5.43 -15.08
N VAL A 141 1.44 -6.48 -14.53
CA VAL A 141 0.74 -6.42 -13.25
C VAL A 141 1.24 -7.49 -12.30
N VAL A 142 1.11 -7.20 -11.00
CA VAL A 142 1.21 -8.22 -9.95
C VAL A 142 -0.20 -8.59 -9.50
N ALA A 143 -0.45 -9.89 -9.39
CA ALA A 143 -1.77 -10.41 -9.05
C ALA A 143 -1.67 -11.62 -8.10
N HIS A 144 -2.73 -11.81 -7.32
CA HIS A 144 -2.94 -13.06 -6.59
C HIS A 144 -3.26 -14.20 -7.57
N HIS A 145 -2.70 -15.37 -7.28
CA HIS A 145 -2.93 -16.62 -7.99
C HIS A 145 -3.19 -17.73 -6.97
N PRO A 146 -4.26 -18.53 -7.13
CA PRO A 146 -4.67 -19.53 -6.14
C PRO A 146 -3.59 -20.58 -5.85
N GLU A 147 -2.75 -20.91 -6.83
CA GLU A 147 -1.70 -21.92 -6.69
C GLU A 147 -0.30 -21.36 -6.43
N TYR A 148 -0.04 -20.11 -6.84
CA TYR A 148 1.31 -19.54 -6.88
C TYR A 148 1.48 -18.34 -5.95
N ASN A 149 0.45 -18.02 -5.16
CA ASN A 149 0.35 -16.85 -4.31
C ASN A 149 0.43 -15.53 -5.12
N LEU A 150 1.62 -14.98 -5.36
CA LEU A 150 1.80 -13.77 -6.17
C LEU A 150 2.46 -14.10 -7.49
N ILE A 151 1.91 -13.57 -8.59
CA ILE A 151 2.48 -13.69 -9.93
C ILE A 151 2.64 -12.30 -10.55
N VAL A 152 3.72 -12.11 -11.30
CA VAL A 152 3.90 -10.97 -12.21
C VAL A 152 3.68 -11.45 -13.65
N LYS A 153 2.79 -10.78 -14.38
CA LYS A 153 2.37 -11.16 -15.75
C LYS A 153 1.98 -9.94 -16.58
N ARG A 154 1.96 -10.09 -17.90
CA ARG A 154 1.41 -9.08 -18.80
C ARG A 154 -0.10 -9.26 -18.95
N VAL A 155 -0.83 -8.14 -18.97
CA VAL A 155 -2.26 -8.13 -19.27
C VAL A 155 -2.46 -8.35 -20.77
N GLY A 156 -2.90 -9.54 -21.16
CA GLY A 156 -3.17 -9.86 -22.57
C GLY A 156 -4.59 -9.45 -23.01
N GLN A 157 -5.58 -9.63 -22.13
CA GLN A 157 -6.98 -9.29 -22.43
C GLN A 157 -7.74 -8.94 -21.14
N ILE A 158 -8.70 -8.03 -21.24
CA ILE A 158 -9.67 -7.74 -20.17
C ILE A 158 -11.06 -8.08 -20.69
N ASN A 159 -11.83 -8.86 -19.93
CA ASN A 159 -13.19 -9.24 -20.27
C ASN A 159 -14.10 -9.17 -19.05
N GLY A 160 -14.93 -8.13 -18.96
CA GLY A 160 -15.81 -7.91 -17.83
C GLY A 160 -15.04 -7.83 -16.50
N SER A 161 -15.35 -8.76 -15.58
CA SER A 161 -14.72 -8.86 -14.26
C SER A 161 -13.46 -9.74 -14.23
N GLU A 162 -13.00 -10.23 -15.38
CA GLU A 162 -11.84 -11.11 -15.49
C GLU A 162 -10.74 -10.47 -16.35
N VAL A 163 -9.51 -10.90 -16.09
CA VAL A 163 -8.32 -10.49 -16.83
C VAL A 163 -7.49 -11.72 -17.21
N TYR A 164 -7.08 -11.77 -18.47
CA TYR A 164 -6.16 -12.77 -18.97
C TYR A 164 -4.73 -12.28 -18.80
N LEU A 165 -3.97 -13.04 -18.03
CA LEU A 165 -2.58 -12.78 -17.71
C LEU A 165 -1.70 -13.76 -18.48
N GLU A 166 -0.68 -13.25 -19.15
CA GLU A 166 0.23 -14.05 -19.96
C GLU A 166 1.69 -13.86 -19.58
N SER A 167 2.45 -14.94 -19.75
CA SER A 167 3.91 -14.92 -19.65
C SER A 167 4.50 -14.28 -20.89
N ASP A 168 5.49 -13.39 -20.72
CA ASP A 168 6.26 -12.87 -21.87
C ASP A 168 7.21 -13.94 -22.42
N ASN A 169 7.73 -14.81 -21.55
CA ASN A 169 8.51 -15.95 -21.97
C ASN A 169 7.58 -17.01 -22.58
N LYS A 170 7.71 -17.23 -23.89
CA LYS A 170 6.92 -18.22 -24.64
C LYS A 170 7.61 -19.58 -24.77
N ASN A 171 8.79 -19.76 -24.17
CA ASN A 171 9.57 -20.99 -24.30
C ASN A 171 9.00 -22.12 -23.45
N ILE A 172 9.15 -23.34 -23.95
CA ILE A 172 8.88 -24.58 -23.20
C ILE A 172 10.23 -25.15 -22.78
N GLU A 173 10.44 -25.28 -21.47
CA GLU A 173 11.68 -25.85 -20.92
C GLU A 173 11.43 -27.32 -20.56
N VAL A 174 12.34 -28.20 -20.96
CA VAL A 174 12.30 -29.63 -20.62
C VAL A 174 13.51 -29.96 -19.77
N GLU A 175 13.27 -30.33 -18.52
CA GLU A 175 14.31 -30.67 -17.55
C GLU A 175 14.19 -32.14 -17.16
N SER A 176 15.32 -32.82 -16.99
CA SER A 176 15.35 -34.18 -16.44
C SER A 176 15.81 -34.12 -14.99
N GLN A 177 14.97 -34.56 -14.06
CA GLN A 177 15.30 -34.67 -12.64
C GLN A 177 15.50 -36.14 -12.27
N THR A 178 16.55 -36.44 -11.52
CA THR A 178 16.70 -37.75 -10.89
C THR A 178 15.96 -37.75 -9.56
N ARG A 179 15.04 -38.68 -9.37
CA ARG A 179 14.36 -38.94 -8.09
C ARG A 179 14.64 -40.37 -7.65
N TYR A 180 14.85 -40.56 -6.35
CA TYR A 180 14.90 -41.89 -5.76
C TYR A 180 13.54 -42.22 -5.16
N VAL A 181 12.84 -43.18 -5.72
CA VAL A 181 11.54 -43.66 -5.22
C VAL A 181 11.72 -45.10 -4.81
N ASN A 182 11.50 -45.41 -3.52
CA ASN A 182 11.70 -46.74 -2.93
C ASN A 182 13.10 -47.34 -3.19
N GLY A 183 14.15 -46.51 -3.16
CA GLY A 183 15.53 -46.93 -3.37
C GLY A 183 15.94 -47.11 -4.85
N VAL A 184 15.03 -46.92 -5.81
CA VAL A 184 15.32 -47.01 -7.24
C VAL A 184 15.52 -45.62 -7.83
N LYS A 185 16.61 -45.43 -8.59
CA LYS A 185 16.88 -44.21 -9.35
C LYS A 185 15.91 -44.12 -10.53
N GLN A 186 15.04 -43.12 -10.52
CA GLN A 186 14.14 -42.78 -11.62
C GLN A 186 14.57 -41.45 -12.24
N VAL A 187 14.64 -41.41 -13.57
CA VAL A 187 14.78 -40.16 -14.31
C VAL A 187 13.38 -39.71 -14.70
N VAL A 188 12.97 -38.56 -14.16
CA VAL A 188 11.67 -37.94 -14.43
C VAL A 188 11.89 -36.74 -15.33
N THR A 189 11.18 -36.70 -16.45
CA THR A 189 11.15 -35.53 -17.33
C THR A 189 10.07 -34.56 -16.85
N ILE A 190 10.43 -33.30 -16.66
CA ILE A 190 9.55 -32.20 -16.28
C ILE A 190 9.51 -31.21 -17.44
N THR A 191 8.30 -30.94 -17.91
CA THR A 191 8.05 -29.90 -18.91
C THR A 191 7.49 -28.69 -18.20
N LYS A 192 8.18 -27.55 -18.29
CA LYS A 192 7.69 -26.25 -17.83
C LYS A 192 7.13 -25.49 -19.02
N THR A 193 5.86 -25.10 -18.93
CA THR A 193 5.18 -24.31 -19.95
C THR A 193 4.92 -22.89 -19.43
N PRO A 194 4.82 -21.89 -20.33
CA PRO A 194 4.38 -20.55 -19.97
C PRO A 194 3.05 -20.58 -19.21
N LEU A 195 2.98 -19.88 -18.08
CA LEU A 195 1.73 -19.74 -17.34
C LEU A 195 0.93 -18.61 -17.97
N ASN A 196 -0.18 -18.97 -18.62
CA ASN A 196 -1.19 -18.03 -19.04
C ASN A 196 -2.53 -18.43 -18.39
N THR A 197 -3.23 -17.48 -17.79
CA THR A 197 -4.39 -17.80 -16.95
C THR A 197 -5.37 -16.63 -16.89
N TRP A 198 -6.64 -16.95 -16.65
CA TRP A 198 -7.66 -15.97 -16.29
C TRP A 198 -7.71 -15.84 -14.77
N VAL A 199 -7.75 -14.61 -14.28
CA VAL A 199 -8.03 -14.31 -12.86
C VAL A 199 -9.10 -13.21 -12.76
N PRO A 200 -9.82 -13.14 -11.62
CA PRO A 200 -10.66 -11.98 -11.33
C PRO A 200 -9.85 -10.69 -11.38
N LYS A 201 -10.42 -9.60 -11.90
CA LYS A 201 -9.77 -8.27 -11.86
C LYS A 201 -9.42 -7.85 -10.44
N SER A 202 -10.22 -8.25 -9.46
CA SER A 202 -9.98 -7.98 -8.04
C SER A 202 -8.75 -8.70 -7.47
N TYR A 203 -8.15 -9.64 -8.21
CA TYR A 203 -6.90 -10.27 -7.80
C TYR A 203 -5.69 -9.45 -8.26
N VAL A 204 -5.85 -8.49 -9.15
CA VAL A 204 -4.77 -7.59 -9.54
C VAL A 204 -4.52 -6.60 -8.42
N ILE A 205 -3.30 -6.61 -7.90
CA ILE A 205 -2.84 -5.71 -6.84
C ILE A 205 -2.47 -4.35 -7.44
N GLY A 206 -1.79 -4.36 -8.58
CA GLY A 206 -1.28 -3.13 -9.17
C GLY A 206 -0.43 -3.34 -10.42
N VAL A 207 0.00 -2.22 -10.97
CA VAL A 207 0.81 -2.12 -12.19
C VAL A 207 2.28 -1.94 -11.83
N VAL A 208 3.17 -2.60 -12.57
CA VAL A 208 4.62 -2.42 -12.43
C VAL A 208 5.02 -1.11 -13.13
N GLU A 209 5.48 -0.13 -12.36
CA GLU A 209 5.85 1.22 -12.84
C GLU A 209 7.37 1.41 -12.98
N GLU A 210 8.16 0.74 -12.14
CA GLU A 210 9.62 0.77 -12.19
C GLU A 210 10.16 -0.65 -12.30
N TYR A 211 10.97 -0.92 -13.32
CA TYR A 211 11.67 -2.19 -13.55
C TYR A 211 12.94 -1.98 -14.38
#